data_AF-A0ABD6CN83-F1
#
_entry.id   AF-A0ABD6CN83-F1
#
_cell.length_a   1.000
_cell.length_b   1.000
_cell.length_c   1.000
_cell.angle_alpha   90.00
_cell.angle_beta   90.00
_cell.angle_gamma   90.00
#
_symmetry.space_group_name_H-M   'P 1'
#
loop_
_entity.id
_entity.type
_entity.pdbx_description
1 polymer ?
#
loop_
_entity_poly.entity_id
_entity_poly.type
_entity_poly.pdbx_seq_one_letter_code
_entity_poly.pdbx_strand_id
1 'polypeptide(L)'
;MLRQFPARKPLQASKLAAVLAVLLFGTLGFFRIVPDRQLTALLAVPFVGFALALVVLGEALVAGSRLVSADAPATARIDDRPVYTTVRVIEATAALVTVVGIAGTIASVPSDPLPGPGAIGLLFVTAGFGLLALGATLARTSVECYLAVRG
;
A
#
# COMPACT_ATOMS: atom_id res chain seq x y z
N MET A 1 -21.58 -13.83 1.21
CA MET A 1 -21.13 -12.45 0.90
C MET A 1 -19.65 -12.37 0.53
N LEU A 2 -18.72 -12.98 1.28
CA LEU A 2 -17.27 -13.00 0.93
C LEU A 2 -16.93 -13.51 -0.48
N ARG A 3 -17.64 -14.54 -1.00
CA ARG A 3 -17.46 -15.01 -2.39
C ARG A 3 -17.83 -13.97 -3.47
N GLN A 4 -18.67 -12.98 -3.15
CA GLN A 4 -19.09 -11.95 -4.11
C GLN A 4 -18.21 -10.69 -4.09
N PHE A 5 -17.40 -10.50 -3.04
CA PHE A 5 -16.46 -9.38 -2.94
C PHE A 5 -15.41 -9.36 -4.07
N PRO A 6 -14.74 -10.49 -4.41
CA PRO A 6 -13.79 -10.49 -5.54
C PRO A 6 -14.49 -10.28 -6.89
N ALA A 7 -15.74 -10.67 -7.04
CA ALA A 7 -16.51 -10.42 -8.27
C ALA A 7 -16.95 -8.94 -8.39
N ARG A 8 -17.29 -8.28 -7.28
CA ARG A 8 -17.73 -6.87 -7.27
C ARG A 8 -16.58 -5.87 -7.27
N LYS A 9 -15.45 -6.22 -6.66
CA LYS A 9 -14.26 -5.36 -6.52
C LYS A 9 -12.97 -6.16 -6.78
N PRO A 10 -12.73 -6.60 -8.03
CA PRO A 10 -11.64 -7.52 -8.36
C PRO A 10 -10.26 -6.93 -8.03
N LEU A 11 -10.09 -5.63 -8.26
CA LEU A 11 -8.82 -4.93 -8.01
C LEU A 11 -8.50 -4.79 -6.51
N GLN A 12 -9.52 -4.68 -5.65
CA GLN A 12 -9.30 -4.60 -4.21
C GLN A 12 -8.98 -5.97 -3.62
N ALA A 13 -9.63 -7.01 -4.14
CA ALA A 13 -9.31 -8.39 -3.80
C ALA A 13 -7.87 -8.74 -4.23
N SER A 14 -7.41 -8.29 -5.41
CA SER A 14 -6.04 -8.52 -5.85
C SER A 14 -5.02 -7.78 -4.99
N LYS A 15 -5.29 -6.52 -4.61
CA LYS A 15 -4.45 -5.78 -3.64
C LYS A 15 -4.36 -6.51 -2.31
N LEU A 16 -5.48 -6.99 -1.77
CA LEU A 16 -5.50 -7.74 -0.52
C LEU A 16 -4.68 -9.04 -0.62
N ALA A 17 -4.87 -9.80 -1.70
CA ALA A 17 -4.10 -11.03 -1.93
C ALA A 17 -2.59 -10.74 -2.00
N ALA A 18 -2.19 -9.68 -2.70
CA ALA A 18 -0.80 -9.23 -2.76
C ALA A 18 -0.26 -8.84 -1.38
N VAL A 19 -1.03 -8.05 -0.61
CA VAL A 19 -0.65 -7.66 0.76
C VAL A 19 -0.45 -8.89 1.64
N LEU A 20 -1.40 -9.81 1.65
CA LEU A 20 -1.33 -11.02 2.48
C LEU A 20 -0.15 -11.92 2.07
N ALA A 21 0.06 -12.11 0.77
CA ALA A 21 1.18 -12.92 0.27
C ALA A 21 2.53 -12.32 0.68
N VAL A 22 2.70 -11.00 0.58
CA VAL A 22 3.95 -10.31 0.92
C VAL A 22 4.19 -10.28 2.42
N LEU A 23 3.15 -10.02 3.23
CA LEU A 23 3.29 -10.07 4.68
C LEU A 23 3.67 -11.49 5.14
N LEU A 24 3.00 -12.52 4.63
CA LEU A 24 3.33 -13.90 4.95
C LEU A 24 4.76 -14.25 4.54
N PHE A 25 5.13 -13.95 3.29
CA PHE A 25 6.48 -14.26 2.78
C PHE A 25 7.57 -13.49 3.54
N GLY A 26 7.34 -12.20 3.83
CA GLY A 26 8.24 -11.38 4.63
C GLY A 26 8.40 -11.89 6.05
N THR A 27 7.31 -12.28 6.72
CA THR A 27 7.35 -12.87 8.07
C THR A 27 8.11 -14.20 8.07
N LEU A 28 7.84 -15.09 7.11
CA LEU A 28 8.57 -16.36 6.99
C LEU A 28 10.07 -16.14 6.74
N GLY A 29 10.43 -15.16 5.92
CA GLY A 29 11.82 -14.76 5.68
C GLY A 29 12.49 -14.20 6.93
N PHE A 30 11.79 -13.35 7.68
CA PHE A 30 12.30 -12.74 8.92
C PHE A 30 12.63 -13.80 9.99
N PHE A 31 11.74 -14.78 10.18
CA PHE A 31 11.96 -15.90 11.11
C PHE A 31 12.90 -17.00 10.59
N ARG A 32 13.54 -16.79 9.43
CA ARG A 32 14.45 -17.76 8.78
C ARG A 32 13.80 -19.12 8.50
N ILE A 33 12.49 -19.14 8.29
CA ILE A 33 11.75 -20.37 7.93
C ILE A 33 12.02 -20.75 6.47
N VAL A 34 12.38 -19.78 5.62
CA VAL A 34 12.76 -20.01 4.21
C VAL A 34 14.29 -19.91 4.08
N PRO A 35 15.03 -21.04 4.08
CA PRO A 35 16.48 -21.02 3.90
C PRO A 35 16.87 -20.40 2.56
N ASP A 36 18.01 -19.69 2.55
CA ASP A 36 18.62 -19.02 1.39
C ASP A 36 17.79 -17.94 0.67
N ARG A 37 16.60 -17.59 1.19
CA ARG A 37 15.75 -16.52 0.61
C ARG A 37 15.41 -15.38 1.56
N GLN A 38 16.11 -15.29 2.70
CA GLN A 38 15.85 -14.27 3.73
C GLN A 38 15.90 -12.84 3.18
N LEU A 39 16.97 -12.49 2.45
CA LEU A 39 17.13 -11.15 1.89
C LEU A 39 16.05 -10.84 0.86
N THR A 40 15.76 -11.79 -0.03
CA THR A 40 14.71 -11.65 -1.06
C THR A 40 13.33 -11.47 -0.43
N ALA A 41 13.02 -12.20 0.63
CA ALA A 41 11.77 -12.07 1.36
C ALA A 41 11.61 -10.72 2.05
N LEU A 42 12.69 -10.19 2.63
CA LEU A 42 12.71 -8.85 3.20
C LEU A 42 12.57 -7.76 2.13
N LEU A 43 13.24 -7.91 0.99
CA LEU A 43 13.17 -6.96 -0.14
C LEU A 43 11.82 -6.95 -0.85
N ALA A 44 11.05 -8.04 -0.78
CA ALA A 44 9.71 -8.08 -1.34
C ALA A 44 8.77 -7.05 -0.70
N VAL A 45 8.96 -6.74 0.58
CA VAL A 45 8.14 -5.79 1.35
C VAL A 45 8.23 -4.36 0.78
N PRO A 46 9.41 -3.72 0.69
CA PRO A 46 9.53 -2.39 0.10
C PRO A 46 9.15 -2.37 -1.39
N PHE A 47 9.50 -3.42 -2.15
CA PHE A 47 9.23 -3.46 -3.59
C PHE A 47 7.73 -3.51 -3.89
N VAL A 48 7.02 -4.47 -3.28
CA VAL A 48 5.58 -4.59 -3.49
C VAL A 48 4.82 -3.44 -2.83
N GLY A 49 5.27 -2.98 -1.64
CA GLY A 49 4.70 -1.81 -1.01
C GLY A 49 4.78 -0.56 -1.90
N PHE A 50 5.92 -0.33 -2.56
CA PHE A 50 6.08 0.76 -3.52
C PHE A 50 5.19 0.60 -4.75
N ALA A 51 5.17 -0.58 -5.38
CA ALA A 51 4.31 -0.86 -6.53
C ALA A 51 2.83 -0.64 -6.19
N LEU A 52 2.40 -1.08 -5.02
CA LEU A 52 1.04 -0.92 -4.54
C LEU A 52 0.71 0.54 -4.24
N ALA A 53 1.65 1.29 -3.69
CA ALA A 53 1.52 2.74 -3.50
C ALA A 53 1.30 3.48 -4.83
N LEU A 54 2.04 3.12 -5.89
CA LEU A 54 1.81 3.68 -7.23
C LEU A 54 0.40 3.39 -7.76
N VAL A 55 -0.09 2.16 -7.56
CA VAL A 55 -1.46 1.79 -7.95
C VAL A 55 -2.51 2.62 -7.18
N VAL A 56 -2.32 2.80 -5.87
CA VAL A 56 -3.21 3.62 -5.04
C VAL A 56 -3.22 5.08 -5.50
N LEU A 57 -2.06 5.66 -5.77
CA LEU A 57 -1.95 7.03 -6.30
C LEU A 57 -2.62 7.14 -7.68
N GLY A 58 -2.44 6.15 -8.56
CA GLY A 58 -3.12 6.09 -9.85
C GLY A 58 -4.65 6.11 -9.71
N GLU A 59 -5.20 5.32 -8.78
CA GLU A 59 -6.64 5.35 -8.48
C GLU A 59 -7.12 6.67 -7.88
N ALA A 60 -6.30 7.30 -7.04
CA ALA A 60 -6.61 8.61 -6.48
C ALA A 60 -6.65 9.67 -7.59
N LEU A 61 -5.69 9.66 -8.51
CA LEU A 61 -5.65 10.55 -9.67
C LEU A 61 -6.83 10.33 -10.61
N VAL A 62 -7.15 9.08 -10.96
CA VAL A 62 -8.30 8.76 -11.84
C VAL A 62 -9.62 9.19 -11.21
N ALA A 63 -9.76 9.05 -9.89
CA ALA A 63 -10.98 9.52 -9.23
C ALA A 63 -11.01 11.04 -9.07
N GLY A 64 -9.86 11.67 -8.84
CA GLY A 64 -9.72 13.13 -8.83
C GLY A 64 -10.06 13.73 -10.19
N SER A 65 -9.56 13.16 -11.28
CA SER A 65 -9.88 13.64 -12.64
C SER A 65 -11.37 13.50 -12.95
N ARG A 66 -11.99 12.37 -12.59
CA ARG A 66 -13.44 12.18 -12.73
C ARG A 66 -14.27 13.13 -11.88
N LEU A 67 -13.74 13.57 -10.73
CA LEU A 67 -14.38 14.59 -9.88
C LEU A 67 -14.32 15.96 -10.55
N VAL A 68 -13.17 16.34 -11.09
CA VAL A 68 -13.00 17.62 -11.82
C VAL A 68 -13.85 17.66 -13.09
N SER A 69 -14.02 16.53 -13.77
CA SER A 69 -14.86 16.43 -14.98
C SER A 69 -16.35 16.26 -14.71
N ALA A 70 -16.80 16.15 -13.46
CA ALA A 70 -18.21 15.96 -13.13
C ALA A 70 -18.84 17.27 -12.63
N ASP A 71 -19.97 17.66 -13.20
CA ASP A 71 -20.72 18.88 -12.82
C ASP A 71 -21.41 18.80 -11.44
N ALA A 72 -21.25 17.69 -10.71
CA ALA A 72 -21.88 17.49 -9.40
C ALA A 72 -20.96 17.96 -8.25
N PRO A 73 -21.49 18.67 -7.24
CA PRO A 73 -20.68 19.20 -6.14
C PRO A 73 -20.03 18.08 -5.32
N ALA A 74 -18.71 18.15 -5.16
CA ALA A 74 -17.91 17.14 -4.46
C ALA A 74 -18.35 16.90 -3.01
N THR A 75 -18.88 17.94 -2.35
CA THR A 75 -19.35 17.91 -0.95
C THR A 75 -20.52 16.96 -0.75
N ALA A 76 -21.45 16.87 -1.70
CA ALA A 76 -22.62 15.99 -1.61
C ALA A 76 -22.23 14.50 -1.54
N ARG A 77 -21.10 14.10 -2.13
CA ARG A 77 -20.60 12.70 -2.07
C ARG A 77 -19.81 12.39 -0.80
N ILE A 78 -19.22 13.40 -0.18
CA ILE A 78 -18.45 13.25 1.06
C ILE A 78 -19.42 12.96 2.22
N ASP A 79 -20.54 13.68 2.27
CA ASP A 79 -21.57 13.51 3.29
C ASP A 79 -22.29 12.15 3.20
N ASP A 80 -22.42 11.58 2.00
CA ASP A 80 -23.03 10.26 1.82
C ASP A 80 -22.20 9.11 2.40
N ARG A 81 -20.85 9.22 2.43
CA ARG A 81 -19.95 8.15 2.88
C ARG A 81 -18.67 8.69 3.56
N PRO A 82 -18.78 9.31 4.74
CA PRO A 82 -17.66 9.99 5.40
C PRO A 82 -16.53 9.03 5.80
N VAL A 83 -16.86 7.89 6.40
CA VAL A 83 -15.86 6.89 6.84
C VAL A 83 -15.05 6.33 5.67
N TYR A 84 -15.71 6.04 4.55
CA TYR A 84 -15.05 5.54 3.34
C TYR A 84 -14.09 6.58 2.75
N THR A 85 -14.52 7.85 2.73
CA THR A 85 -13.71 8.96 2.21
C THR A 85 -12.47 9.18 3.07
N THR A 86 -12.61 9.19 4.40
CA THR A 86 -11.47 9.35 5.32
C THR A 86 -10.41 8.27 5.13
N VAL A 87 -10.82 6.99 5.10
CA VAL A 87 -9.88 5.88 4.95
C VAL A 87 -9.19 5.91 3.59
N ARG A 88 -9.90 6.34 2.55
CA ARG A 88 -9.32 6.54 1.22
C ARG A 88 -8.28 7.65 1.19
N VAL A 89 -8.53 8.77 1.86
CA VAL A 89 -7.56 9.87 1.98
C VAL A 89 -6.32 9.39 2.74
N ILE A 90 -6.50 8.66 3.84
CA ILE A 90 -5.38 8.09 4.61
C ILE A 90 -4.55 7.16 3.72
N GLU A 91 -5.18 6.27 2.95
CA GLU A 91 -4.47 5.37 2.04
C GLU A 91 -3.69 6.13 0.97
N ALA A 92 -4.29 7.15 0.35
CA ALA A 92 -3.63 7.96 -0.66
C ALA A 92 -2.44 8.75 -0.09
N THR A 93 -2.59 9.33 1.11
CA THR A 93 -1.51 10.04 1.80
C THR A 93 -0.39 9.08 2.17
N ALA A 94 -0.72 7.89 2.70
CA ALA A 94 0.26 6.86 3.01
C ALA A 94 1.03 6.43 1.74
N ALA A 95 0.32 6.19 0.64
CA ALA A 95 0.93 5.87 -0.65
C ALA A 95 1.87 6.98 -1.15
N LEU A 96 1.47 8.25 -1.03
CA LEU A 96 2.31 9.39 -1.39
C LEU A 96 3.59 9.44 -0.55
N VAL A 97 3.46 9.29 0.78
CA VAL A 97 4.60 9.24 1.71
C VAL A 97 5.52 8.07 1.38
N THR A 98 4.99 6.90 1.06
CA THR A 98 5.79 5.73 0.64
C THR A 98 6.57 6.02 -0.64
N VAL A 99 5.94 6.59 -1.66
CA VAL A 99 6.61 6.87 -2.96
C VAL A 99 7.69 7.94 -2.79
N VAL A 100 7.36 9.07 -2.16
CA VAL A 100 8.30 10.16 -1.92
C VAL A 100 9.42 9.72 -0.97
N GLY A 101 9.10 8.96 0.07
CA GLY A 101 10.05 8.44 1.04
C GLY A 101 11.05 7.48 0.41
N ILE A 102 10.60 6.53 -0.41
CA ILE A 102 11.48 5.60 -1.11
C ILE A 102 12.33 6.34 -2.16
N ALA A 103 11.73 7.21 -2.97
CA ALA A 103 12.47 8.00 -3.96
C ALA A 103 13.53 8.90 -3.30
N GLY A 104 13.17 9.58 -2.20
CA GLY A 104 14.09 10.40 -1.42
C GLY A 104 15.21 9.57 -0.77
N THR A 105 14.89 8.36 -0.30
CA THR A 105 15.89 7.44 0.25
C THR A 105 16.90 7.03 -0.84
N ILE A 106 16.43 6.69 -2.04
CA ILE A 106 17.28 6.34 -3.19
C ILE A 106 18.13 7.53 -3.61
N ALA A 107 17.55 8.73 -3.70
CA ALA A 107 18.26 9.96 -4.08
C ALA A 107 19.34 10.36 -3.05
N SER A 108 19.22 9.89 -1.80
CA SER A 108 20.17 10.17 -0.72
C SER A 108 21.31 9.14 -0.64
N VAL A 109 21.32 8.11 -1.50
CA VAL A 109 22.39 7.11 -1.53
C VAL A 109 23.68 7.75 -2.06
N PRO A 110 24.79 7.72 -1.30
CA PRO A 110 26.08 8.22 -1.77
C PRO A 110 26.59 7.45 -2.99
N SER A 111 27.43 8.09 -3.80
CA SER A 111 28.12 7.44 -4.93
C SER A 111 29.16 6.41 -4.49
N ASP A 112 29.70 6.55 -3.28
CA ASP A 112 30.62 5.58 -2.69
C ASP A 112 29.86 4.41 -2.05
N PRO A 113 30.45 3.19 -2.00
CA PRO A 113 29.82 2.04 -1.39
C PRO A 113 29.47 2.29 0.07
N LEU A 114 28.20 2.15 0.42
CA LEU A 114 27.76 2.27 1.80
C LEU A 114 28.41 1.17 2.67
N PRO A 115 28.91 1.51 3.87
CA PRO A 115 29.33 0.50 4.82
C PRO A 115 28.13 -0.39 5.20
N GLY A 116 28.39 -1.66 5.50
CA GLY A 116 27.35 -2.67 5.77
C GLY A 116 26.21 -2.22 6.70
N PRO A 117 26.48 -1.56 7.84
CA PRO A 117 25.44 -1.03 8.72
C PRO A 117 24.53 0.03 8.05
N GLY A 118 25.09 0.87 7.19
CA GLY A 118 24.33 1.90 6.46
C GLY A 118 23.38 1.29 5.42
N ALA A 119 23.82 0.26 4.69
CA ALA A 119 22.98 -0.46 3.75
C ALA A 119 21.81 -1.18 4.44
N ILE A 120 22.05 -1.77 5.61
CA ILE A 120 21.02 -2.41 6.43
C ILE A 120 20.01 -1.38 6.94
N GLY A 121 20.48 -0.20 7.40
CA GLY A 121 19.59 0.89 7.82
C GLY A 121 18.65 1.34 6.71
N LEU A 122 19.17 1.54 5.49
CA LEU A 122 18.36 1.89 4.31
C LEU A 122 17.32 0.81 3.96
N LEU A 123 17.69 -0.47 4.09
CA LEU A 123 16.75 -1.59 3.91
C LEU A 123 15.58 -1.49 4.89
N PHE A 124 15.82 -1.20 6.16
CA PHE A 124 14.73 -1.08 7.15
C PHE A 124 13.87 0.17 6.93
N VAL A 125 14.47 1.31 6.55
CA VAL A 125 13.72 2.53 6.22
C VAL A 125 12.79 2.29 5.04
N THR A 126 13.31 1.71 3.95
CA THR A 126 12.50 1.39 2.77
C THR A 126 11.43 0.34 3.09
N ALA A 127 11.76 -0.70 3.87
CA ALA A 127 10.78 -1.68 4.34
C ALA A 127 9.68 -1.05 5.20
N GLY A 128 10.01 -0.07 6.03
CA GLY A 128 9.04 0.71 6.80
C GLY A 128 8.05 1.45 5.91
N PHE A 129 8.53 2.12 4.87
CA PHE A 129 7.65 2.73 3.86
C PHE A 129 6.80 1.69 3.12
N GLY A 130 7.36 0.52 2.81
CA GLY A 130 6.61 -0.59 2.22
C GLY A 130 5.48 -1.07 3.14
N LEU A 131 5.77 -1.31 4.42
CA LEU A 131 4.78 -1.70 5.43
C LEU A 131 3.69 -0.65 5.63
N LEU A 132 4.05 0.64 5.56
CA LEU A 132 3.08 1.73 5.65
C LEU A 132 2.04 1.67 4.52
N ALA A 133 2.47 1.44 3.27
CA ALA A 133 1.56 1.25 2.14
C ALA A 133 0.72 -0.03 2.28
N LEU A 134 1.36 -1.16 2.63
CA LEU A 134 0.66 -2.44 2.83
C LEU A 134 -0.40 -2.34 3.94
N GLY A 135 -0.06 -1.72 5.06
CA GLY A 135 -0.93 -1.53 6.21
C GLY A 135 -2.11 -0.60 5.90
N ALA A 136 -1.87 0.50 5.18
CA ALA A 136 -2.93 1.41 4.77
C ALA A 136 -3.94 0.73 3.83
N THR A 137 -3.46 -0.06 2.87
CA THR A 137 -4.34 -0.83 1.97
C THR A 137 -5.08 -1.96 2.67
N LEU A 138 -4.45 -2.60 3.65
CA LEU A 138 -5.11 -3.59 4.51
C LEU A 138 -6.24 -2.94 5.32
N ALA A 139 -5.99 -1.78 5.92
CA ALA A 139 -7.00 -1.03 6.67
C ALA A 139 -8.18 -0.64 5.77
N ARG A 140 -7.90 -0.09 4.58
CA ARG A 140 -8.95 0.24 3.59
C ARG A 140 -9.78 -0.97 3.22
N THR A 141 -9.13 -2.07 2.88
CA THR A 141 -9.84 -3.28 2.46
C THR A 141 -10.66 -3.88 3.59
N SER A 142 -10.16 -3.82 4.83
CA SER A 142 -10.89 -4.28 6.01
C SER A 142 -12.17 -3.47 6.24
N VAL A 143 -12.10 -2.14 6.13
CA VAL A 143 -13.28 -1.25 6.26
C VAL A 143 -14.30 -1.54 5.16
N GLU A 144 -13.85 -1.74 3.92
CA GLU A 144 -14.76 -2.07 2.82
C GLU A 144 -15.42 -3.44 2.97
N CYS A 145 -14.68 -4.45 3.45
CA CYS A 145 -15.25 -5.75 3.79
C CYS A 145 -16.28 -5.63 4.92
N TYR A 146 -15.98 -4.87 5.97
CA TYR A 146 -16.89 -4.69 7.11
C TYR A 146 -18.20 -4.02 6.70
N LEU A 147 -18.12 -2.94 5.92
CA LEU A 147 -19.30 -2.24 5.41
C LEU A 147 -20.12 -3.12 4.46
N ALA A 148 -19.48 -3.95 3.64
CA ALA A 148 -20.16 -4.87 2.72
C ALA A 148 -20.85 -6.07 3.41
N VAL A 149 -20.52 -6.35 4.68
CA VAL A 149 -21.17 -7.41 5.47
C VAL A 149 -22.35 -6.87 6.29
N ARG A 150 -22.36 -5.57 6.62
CA ARG A 150 -23.42 -4.93 7.41
C ARG A 150 -24.55 -4.31 6.57
N GLY A 151 -24.32 -4.01 5.30
CA GLY A 151 -25.33 -3.50 4.36
C GLY A 151 -25.91 -4.60 3.48
#